data_AF-A0A3N4ZKI7-F1
#
_entry.id   AF-A0A3N4ZKI7-F1
#
_cell.length_a   1.000
_cell.length_b   1.000
_cell.length_c   1.000
_cell.angle_alpha   90.00
_cell.angle_beta   90.00
_cell.angle_gamma   90.00
#
_symmetry.space_group_name_H-M   'P 1'
#
loop_
_entity.id
_entity.type
_entity.pdbx_description
1 polymer ?
#
loop_
_entity_poly.entity_id
_entity_poly.type
_entity_poly.pdbx_seq_one_letter_code
_entity_poly.pdbx_strand_id
1 'polypeptide(L)'
;MTGHGDHRTAADDAYEAARRLAHATIRFDHPEDPYDGTQQRPEYPDETYGVLGNVLAVLRSLHQVVQQVEACQHRSIARATGIDHAPATGRELTAAAHAHLRDAIFAIDRAHARLDRALGATSAIIWQLSTPTTPPRRDRVPLPPAALTDDPPALYGTADVRHAAAEGPGL
;
A
#
# COMPACT_ATOMS: atom_id res chain seq x y z
N MET A 1 -30.74 -7.33 -11.47
CA MET A 1 -30.36 -8.74 -11.69
C MET A 1 -29.28 -9.06 -10.68
N THR A 2 -29.59 -9.91 -9.71
CA THR A 2 -28.96 -10.05 -8.39
C THR A 2 -27.54 -10.62 -8.46
N GLY A 3 -26.55 -9.79 -8.11
CA GLY A 3 -25.19 -10.22 -7.81
C GLY A 3 -25.17 -11.00 -6.49
N HIS A 4 -25.42 -12.30 -6.55
CA HIS A 4 -24.99 -13.21 -5.50
C HIS A 4 -23.48 -13.35 -5.68
N GLY A 5 -22.71 -12.50 -5.00
CA GLY A 5 -21.25 -12.57 -5.02
C GLY A 5 -20.84 -13.99 -4.63
N ASP A 6 -20.07 -14.65 -5.49
CA ASP A 6 -19.55 -15.98 -5.22
C ASP A 6 -18.65 -15.89 -3.98
N HIS A 7 -19.18 -16.34 -2.84
CA HIS A 7 -18.48 -16.33 -1.55
C HIS A 7 -17.19 -17.15 -1.61
N ARG A 8 -17.08 -18.09 -2.55
CA ARG A 8 -15.85 -18.85 -2.80
C ARG A 8 -14.81 -17.97 -3.48
N THR A 9 -15.15 -17.27 -4.57
CA THR A 9 -14.23 -16.32 -5.21
C THR A 9 -13.78 -15.23 -4.23
N ALA A 10 -14.71 -14.67 -3.44
CA ALA A 10 -14.36 -13.67 -2.43
C ALA A 10 -13.42 -14.23 -1.34
N ALA A 11 -13.58 -15.50 -0.95
CA ALA A 11 -12.68 -16.16 -0.02
C ALA A 11 -11.29 -16.41 -0.64
N ASP A 12 -11.23 -16.81 -1.91
CA ASP A 12 -9.99 -17.02 -2.66
C ASP A 12 -9.22 -15.69 -2.79
N ASP A 13 -9.90 -14.59 -3.11
CA ASP A 13 -9.30 -13.25 -3.19
C ASP A 13 -8.77 -12.78 -1.82
N ALA A 14 -9.53 -13.01 -0.74
CA ALA A 14 -9.10 -12.68 0.61
C ALA A 14 -7.86 -13.50 1.04
N TYR A 15 -7.82 -14.79 0.69
CA TYR A 15 -6.66 -15.64 0.91
C TYR A 15 -5.42 -15.11 0.18
N GLU A 16 -5.55 -14.77 -1.10
CA GLU A 16 -4.45 -14.23 -1.89
C GLU A 16 -3.97 -12.87 -1.37
N ALA A 17 -4.89 -11.99 -0.96
CA ALA A 17 -4.54 -10.71 -0.34
C ALA A 17 -3.75 -10.92 0.96
N ALA A 18 -4.20 -11.82 1.84
CA ALA A 18 -3.49 -12.16 3.07
C ALA A 18 -2.11 -12.78 2.80
N ARG A 19 -2.02 -13.66 1.79
CA ARG A 19 -0.74 -14.27 1.36
C ARG A 19 0.24 -13.22 0.84
N ARG A 20 -0.23 -12.29 0.02
CA ARG A 20 0.59 -11.17 -0.48
C ARG A 20 1.03 -10.25 0.64
N LEU A 21 0.13 -9.92 1.57
CA LEU A 21 0.48 -9.12 2.75
C LEU A 21 1.56 -9.81 3.59
N ALA A 22 1.39 -11.10 3.90
CA ALA A 22 2.37 -11.88 4.65
C ALA A 22 3.75 -11.88 3.98
N HIS A 23 3.79 -12.00 2.64
CA HIS A 23 5.03 -11.92 1.87
C HIS A 23 5.64 -10.51 1.89
N ALA A 24 4.83 -9.47 1.72
CA ALA A 24 5.28 -8.08 1.76
C ALA A 24 5.84 -7.71 3.15
N THR A 25 5.28 -8.24 4.24
CA THR A 25 5.74 -7.96 5.61
C THR A 25 6.97 -8.77 6.05
N ILE A 26 7.60 -9.55 5.16
CA ILE A 26 8.87 -10.22 5.48
C ILE A 26 9.97 -9.18 5.76
N ARG A 27 9.91 -8.03 5.09
CA ARG A 27 10.76 -6.86 5.32
C ARG A 27 9.95 -5.59 5.10
N PHE A 28 10.21 -4.57 5.93
CA PHE A 28 9.67 -3.23 5.76
C PHE A 28 10.74 -2.37 5.07
N ASP A 29 11.05 -2.65 3.81
CA ASP A 29 12.00 -1.85 3.02
C ASP A 29 11.27 -1.00 1.96
N HIS A 30 11.82 0.16 1.61
CA HIS A 30 11.28 0.94 0.51
C HIS A 30 11.86 0.44 -0.83
N PRO A 31 11.01 0.06 -1.81
CA PRO A 31 11.50 -0.43 -3.10
C PRO A 31 12.25 0.62 -3.92
N GLU A 32 12.06 1.90 -3.57
CA GLU A 32 12.62 3.06 -4.28
C GLU A 32 14.00 3.48 -3.76
N ASP A 33 14.48 2.87 -2.68
CA ASP A 33 15.82 3.15 -2.18
C ASP A 33 16.89 2.53 -3.08
N PRO A 34 17.89 3.34 -3.52
CA PRO A 34 18.99 2.85 -4.31
C PRO A 34 19.76 1.76 -3.54
N TYR A 35 19.87 0.59 -4.15
CA TYR A 35 20.75 -0.47 -3.64
C TYR A 35 22.21 0.02 -3.76
N ASP A 36 22.85 0.35 -2.62
CA ASP A 36 24.23 0.87 -2.61
C ASP A 36 25.32 -0.22 -2.69
N GLY A 37 24.92 -1.50 -2.76
CA GLY A 37 25.84 -2.63 -2.79
C GLY A 37 26.21 -3.21 -1.41
N THR A 38 25.76 -2.60 -0.31
CA THR A 38 25.88 -3.16 1.04
C THR A 38 24.73 -4.14 1.34
N GLN A 39 25.03 -5.16 2.14
CA GLN A 39 24.21 -6.38 2.29
C GLN A 39 22.90 -6.19 3.07
N GLN A 40 22.62 -4.99 3.59
CA GLN A 40 21.40 -4.68 4.35
C GLN A 40 20.68 -3.51 3.68
N ARG A 41 19.49 -3.77 3.13
CA ARG A 41 18.54 -2.71 2.81
C ARG A 41 18.09 -2.03 4.11
N PRO A 42 17.96 -0.69 4.14
CA PRO A 42 17.41 0.00 5.29
C PRO A 42 15.97 -0.46 5.54
N GLU A 43 15.65 -0.72 6.81
CA GLU A 43 14.29 -1.02 7.24
C GLU A 43 13.61 0.27 7.73
N TYR A 44 12.31 0.37 7.45
CA TYR A 44 11.42 1.48 7.73
C TYR A 44 10.39 1.05 8.78
N PRO A 45 10.79 1.00 10.07
CA PRO A 45 9.92 0.50 11.13
C PRO A 45 8.67 1.37 11.36
N ASP A 46 8.63 2.59 10.84
CA ASP A 46 7.46 3.47 10.85
C ASP A 46 6.30 2.93 10.01
N GLU A 47 6.57 2.15 8.96
CA GLU A 47 5.53 1.49 8.15
C GLU A 47 4.70 0.48 8.95
N THR A 48 5.27 -0.08 10.03
CA THR A 48 4.58 -1.06 10.89
C THR A 48 3.28 -0.52 11.46
N TYR A 49 3.19 0.79 11.70
CA TYR A 49 1.97 1.44 12.20
C TYR A 49 0.81 1.32 11.21
N GLY A 50 1.06 1.64 9.93
CA GLY A 50 0.05 1.52 8.87
C GLY A 50 -0.39 0.08 8.65
N VAL A 51 0.57 -0.86 8.66
CA VAL A 51 0.26 -2.29 8.53
C VAL A 51 -0.58 -2.80 9.72
N LEU A 52 -0.26 -2.41 10.95
CA LEU A 52 -1.05 -2.78 12.13
C LEU A 52 -2.50 -2.27 12.04
N GLY A 53 -2.70 -1.04 11.55
CA GLY A 53 -4.04 -0.49 11.30
C GLY A 53 -4.84 -1.33 10.29
N ASN A 54 -4.21 -1.73 9.18
CA ASN A 54 -4.82 -2.60 8.18
C ASN A 54 -5.14 -3.99 8.75
N VAL A 55 -4.25 -4.57 9.55
CA VAL A 55 -4.46 -5.88 10.19
C VAL A 55 -5.65 -5.83 11.16
N LEU A 56 -5.85 -4.75 11.91
CA LEU A 56 -7.04 -4.58 12.76
C LEU A 56 -8.33 -4.57 11.95
N ALA A 57 -8.37 -3.84 10.83
CA ALA A 57 -9.52 -3.83 9.92
C ALA A 57 -9.79 -5.23 9.33
N VAL A 58 -8.74 -5.97 8.97
CA VAL A 58 -8.83 -7.37 8.51
C VAL A 58 -9.41 -8.27 9.60
N LEU A 59 -8.94 -8.18 10.85
CA LEU A 59 -9.47 -8.97 11.96
C LEU A 59 -10.93 -8.68 12.24
N ARG A 60 -11.35 -7.40 12.15
CA ARG A 60 -12.76 -7.05 12.33
C ARG A 60 -13.65 -7.65 11.24
N SER A 61 -13.15 -7.72 10.02
CA SER A 61 -13.82 -8.35 8.88
C SER A 61 -13.85 -9.87 9.04
N LEU A 62 -12.74 -10.49 9.45
CA LEU A 62 -12.65 -11.92 9.74
C LEU A 62 -13.64 -12.33 10.83
N HIS A 63 -13.73 -11.54 11.92
CA HIS A 63 -14.72 -11.75 12.96
C HIS A 63 -16.15 -11.80 12.40
N GLN A 64 -16.51 -10.85 11.52
CA GLN A 64 -17.82 -10.84 10.88
C GLN A 64 -18.05 -12.07 9.98
N VAL A 65 -17.05 -12.49 9.21
CA VAL A 65 -17.15 -13.70 8.37
C VAL A 65 -17.38 -14.94 9.23
N VAL A 66 -16.61 -15.13 10.30
CA VAL A 66 -16.76 -16.29 11.20
C VAL A 66 -18.13 -16.26 11.89
N GLN A 67 -18.62 -15.09 12.32
CA GLN A 67 -19.98 -14.93 12.84
C GLN A 67 -21.05 -15.32 11.83
N GLN A 68 -20.88 -14.96 10.56
CA GLN A 68 -21.83 -15.34 9.50
C GLN A 68 -21.83 -16.85 9.25
N VAL A 69 -20.65 -17.49 9.27
CA VAL A 69 -20.52 -18.95 9.16
C VAL A 69 -21.16 -19.66 10.35
N GLU A 70 -20.91 -19.18 11.57
CA GLU A 70 -21.54 -19.70 12.80
C GLU A 70 -23.06 -19.64 12.73
N ALA A 71 -23.61 -18.48 12.35
CA ALA A 71 -25.04 -18.30 12.26
C ALA A 71 -25.64 -19.19 11.17
N CYS A 72 -24.92 -19.44 10.08
CA CYS A 72 -25.34 -20.36 9.03
C CYS A 72 -25.40 -21.82 9.52
N GLN A 73 -24.39 -22.27 10.26
CA GLN A 73 -24.37 -23.60 10.89
C GLN A 73 -25.54 -23.78 11.85
N HIS A 74 -25.76 -22.79 12.73
CA HIS A 74 -26.85 -22.83 13.70
C HIS A 74 -28.22 -22.94 13.02
N ARG A 75 -28.49 -22.13 11.98
CA ARG A 75 -29.75 -22.20 11.20
C ARG A 75 -29.92 -23.52 10.45
N SER A 76 -28.84 -24.23 10.16
CA SER A 76 -28.84 -25.45 9.34
C SER A 76 -28.91 -26.74 10.16
N ILE A 77 -28.83 -26.67 11.49
CA ILE A 77 -28.73 -27.84 12.38
C ILE A 77 -29.85 -28.88 12.18
N ALA A 78 -31.08 -28.43 11.90
CA ALA A 78 -32.21 -29.32 11.68
C ALA A 78 -32.07 -30.17 10.41
N ARG A 79 -31.24 -29.73 9.45
CA ARG A 79 -30.96 -30.41 8.18
C ARG A 79 -29.72 -31.30 8.25
N ALA A 80 -28.97 -31.25 9.34
CA ALA A 80 -27.72 -31.98 9.47
C ALA A 80 -27.95 -33.48 9.60
N THR A 81 -27.11 -34.27 8.95
CA THR A 81 -27.09 -35.74 9.02
C THR A 81 -25.63 -36.19 9.06
N GLY A 82 -25.32 -37.21 9.87
CA GLY A 82 -23.98 -37.78 9.93
C GLY A 82 -23.63 -38.60 8.67
N ILE A 83 -22.37 -39.02 8.58
CA ILE A 83 -21.88 -39.91 7.51
C ILE A 83 -22.60 -41.28 7.56
N ASP A 84 -23.04 -41.67 8.75
CA ASP A 84 -23.89 -42.84 9.04
C ASP A 84 -25.37 -42.64 8.66
N HIS A 85 -25.71 -41.53 7.99
CA HIS A 85 -27.07 -41.12 7.68
C HIS A 85 -27.96 -40.91 8.93
N ALA A 86 -27.38 -40.77 10.13
CA ALA A 86 -28.13 -40.52 11.35
C ALA A 86 -28.29 -39.01 11.62
N PRO A 87 -29.54 -38.50 11.78
CA PRO A 87 -29.78 -37.10 12.11
C PRO A 87 -29.22 -36.70 13.48
N ALA A 88 -29.20 -37.60 14.46
CA ALA A 88 -28.63 -37.33 15.79
C ALA A 88 -27.13 -37.00 15.69
N THR A 89 -26.36 -37.87 15.03
CA THR A 89 -24.93 -37.67 14.75
C THR A 89 -24.68 -36.33 14.04
N GLY A 90 -25.48 -36.01 13.01
CA GLY A 90 -25.35 -34.74 12.30
C GLY A 90 -25.59 -33.50 13.17
N ARG A 91 -26.59 -33.54 14.06
CA ARG A 91 -26.89 -32.44 15.00
C ARG A 91 -25.78 -32.26 16.02
N GLU A 92 -25.24 -33.35 16.56
CA GLU A 92 -24.13 -33.31 17.51
C GLU A 92 -22.88 -32.70 16.88
N LEU A 93 -22.51 -33.13 15.67
CA LEU A 93 -21.37 -32.57 14.93
C LEU A 93 -21.56 -31.09 14.61
N THR A 94 -22.77 -30.69 14.22
CA THR A 94 -23.08 -29.27 13.96
C THR A 94 -23.00 -28.43 15.22
N ALA A 95 -23.48 -28.96 16.36
CA ALA A 95 -23.38 -28.28 17.65
C ALA A 95 -21.91 -28.12 18.09
N ALA A 96 -21.07 -29.13 17.87
CA ALA A 96 -19.64 -29.06 18.13
C ALA A 96 -18.95 -28.01 17.24
N ALA A 97 -19.26 -28.00 15.92
CA ALA A 97 -18.73 -27.00 15.00
C ALA A 97 -19.12 -25.57 15.41
N HIS A 98 -20.38 -25.37 15.81
CA HIS A 98 -20.87 -24.09 16.34
C HIS A 98 -20.07 -23.66 17.59
N ALA A 99 -19.84 -24.55 18.55
CA ALA A 99 -19.04 -24.23 19.73
C ALA A 99 -17.62 -23.78 19.36
N HIS A 100 -16.95 -24.50 18.46
CA HIS A 100 -15.60 -24.13 18.01
C HIS A 100 -15.56 -22.79 17.25
N LEU A 101 -16.60 -22.48 16.45
CA LEU A 101 -16.69 -21.18 15.77
C LEU A 101 -16.85 -20.04 16.77
N ARG A 102 -17.62 -20.24 17.85
CA ARG A 102 -17.73 -19.24 18.93
C ARG A 102 -16.39 -19.04 19.64
N ASP A 103 -15.65 -20.10 19.93
CA ASP A 103 -14.31 -20.00 20.52
C ASP A 103 -13.35 -19.23 19.60
N ALA A 104 -13.43 -19.46 18.29
CA ALA A 104 -12.64 -18.72 17.30
C ALA A 104 -12.99 -17.22 17.28
N ILE A 105 -14.28 -16.87 17.37
CA ILE A 105 -14.75 -15.47 17.50
C ILE A 105 -14.11 -14.81 18.72
N PHE A 106 -14.15 -15.45 19.89
CA PHE A 106 -13.52 -14.92 21.10
C PHE A 106 -11.99 -14.83 20.99
N ALA A 107 -11.35 -15.73 20.25
CA ALA A 107 -9.92 -15.64 19.98
C ALA A 107 -9.58 -14.43 19.10
N ILE A 108 -10.40 -14.16 18.07
CA ILE A 108 -10.24 -13.00 17.18
C ILE A 108 -10.42 -11.70 17.97
N ASP A 109 -11.43 -11.58 18.84
CA ASP A 109 -11.63 -10.40 19.67
C ASP A 109 -10.43 -10.13 20.59
N ARG A 110 -9.88 -11.19 21.20
CA ARG A 110 -8.68 -11.08 22.04
C ARG A 110 -7.45 -10.67 21.22
N ALA A 111 -7.29 -11.19 20.01
CA ALA A 111 -6.21 -10.78 19.11
C ALA A 111 -6.35 -9.30 18.71
N HIS A 112 -7.57 -8.87 18.34
CA HIS A 112 -7.86 -7.48 18.01
C HIS A 112 -7.51 -6.55 19.17
N ALA A 113 -7.96 -6.85 20.39
CA ALA A 113 -7.67 -6.03 21.57
C ALA A 113 -6.16 -5.95 21.89
N ARG A 114 -5.40 -7.01 21.64
CA ARG A 114 -3.93 -7.02 21.83
C ARG A 114 -3.22 -6.20 20.76
N LEU A 115 -3.66 -6.31 19.51
CA LEU A 115 -3.10 -5.54 18.39
C LEU A 115 -3.43 -4.05 18.50
N ASP A 116 -4.60 -3.70 19.01
CA ASP A 116 -4.98 -2.30 19.27
C ASP A 116 -4.06 -1.65 20.31
N ARG A 117 -3.74 -2.39 21.38
CA ARG A 117 -2.73 -1.96 22.36
C ARG A 117 -1.33 -1.84 21.74
N ALA A 118 -0.96 -2.77 20.86
CA ALA A 118 0.32 -2.71 20.16
C ALA A 118 0.39 -1.49 19.23
N LEU A 119 -0.69 -1.20 18.48
CA LEU A 119 -0.81 0.00 17.65
C LEU A 119 -0.66 1.27 18.50
N GLY A 120 -1.32 1.32 19.66
CA GLY A 120 -1.19 2.41 20.62
C GLY A 120 0.26 2.61 21.09
N ALA A 121 0.95 1.52 21.43
CA ALA A 121 2.37 1.57 21.81
C ALA A 121 3.27 2.03 20.64
N THR A 122 3.06 1.49 19.44
CA THR A 122 3.82 1.85 18.23
C THR A 122 3.64 3.33 17.89
N SER A 123 2.46 3.90 18.10
CA SER A 123 2.19 5.32 17.82
C SER A 123 3.01 6.28 18.69
N ALA A 124 3.54 5.81 19.81
CA ALA A 124 4.35 6.60 20.72
C ALA A 124 5.86 6.49 20.43
N ILE A 125 6.26 5.65 19.46
CA ILE A 125 7.66 5.45 19.12
C ILE A 125 8.11 6.52 18.12
N ILE A 126 9.21 7.19 18.44
CA ILE A 126 9.91 8.07 17.51
C ILE A 126 11.12 7.30 16.96
N TRP A 127 11.05 6.92 15.68
CA TRP A 127 12.15 6.25 15.00
C TRP A 127 13.19 7.26 14.53
N GLN A 128 14.46 7.03 14.87
CA GLN A 128 15.58 7.78 14.29
C GLN A 128 15.94 7.11 12.97
N LEU A 129 15.38 7.61 11.86
CA LEU A 129 15.72 7.13 10.54
C LEU A 129 17.14 7.61 10.19
N SER A 130 18.01 6.69 9.80
CA SER A 130 19.33 7.03 9.28
C SER A 130 19.16 7.82 7.99
N THR A 131 19.28 9.16 8.04
CA THR A 131 19.33 9.97 6.82
C THR A 131 20.46 9.46 5.94
N PRO A 132 20.23 9.17 4.64
CA PRO A 132 21.32 8.86 3.74
C PRO A 132 22.27 10.06 3.74
N THR A 133 23.51 9.83 4.16
CA THR A 133 24.59 10.81 4.07
C THR A 133 24.68 11.23 2.61
N THR A 134 24.10 12.38 2.28
CA THR A 134 24.32 12.99 0.97
C THR A 134 25.82 13.24 0.88
N PRO A 135 26.58 12.60 -0.02
CA PRO A 135 27.98 12.94 -0.16
C PRO A 135 28.05 14.43 -0.48
N PRO A 136 29.03 15.19 0.07
CA PRO A 136 29.15 16.60 -0.25
C PRO A 136 29.12 16.73 -1.77
N ARG A 137 28.19 17.56 -2.27
CA ARG A 137 28.09 17.92 -3.68
C ARG A 137 29.51 18.32 -4.08
N ARG A 138 30.22 17.46 -4.82
CA ARG A 138 31.55 17.78 -5.32
C ARG A 138 31.41 19.14 -5.97
N ASP A 139 32.17 20.10 -5.46
CA ASP A 139 32.19 21.46 -5.96
C ASP A 139 32.17 21.39 -7.48
N ARG A 140 31.10 21.95 -8.08
CA ARG A 140 31.17 22.28 -9.49
C ARG A 140 32.37 23.19 -9.60
N VAL A 141 33.45 22.70 -10.22
CA VAL A 141 34.55 23.54 -10.65
C VAL A 141 33.92 24.73 -11.36
N PRO A 142 34.15 25.98 -10.91
CA PRO A 142 33.65 27.15 -11.62
C PRO A 142 34.14 27.04 -13.06
N LEU A 143 33.20 27.09 -14.02
CA LEU A 143 33.58 27.24 -15.41
C LEU A 143 34.51 28.47 -15.50
N PRO A 144 35.65 28.37 -16.20
CA PRO A 144 36.48 29.55 -16.42
C PRO A 144 35.61 30.64 -17.05
N PRO A 145 35.78 31.91 -16.66
CA PRO A 145 34.99 32.99 -17.24
C PRO A 145 35.17 32.92 -18.75
N ALA A 146 34.03 32.77 -19.46
CA ALA A 146 34.00 32.93 -20.90
C ALA A 146 34.75 34.23 -21.21
N ALA A 147 35.75 34.13 -22.09
CA ALA A 147 36.51 35.28 -22.53
C ALA A 147 35.52 36.36 -22.99
N LEU A 148 35.41 37.43 -22.19
CA LEU A 148 34.99 38.72 -22.69
C LEU A 148 35.95 39.04 -23.82
N THR A 149 35.51 38.80 -25.04
CA THR A 149 36.16 39.34 -26.24
C THR A 149 35.67 40.77 -26.35
N ASP A 150 36.48 41.67 -25.80
CA ASP A 150 36.33 43.10 -25.90
C ASP A 150 37.09 43.54 -27.16
N ASP A 151 36.39 43.73 -28.29
CA ASP A 151 36.70 44.81 -29.24
C ASP A 151 35.52 45.07 -30.20
N PRO A 152 34.99 46.31 -30.29
CA PRO A 152 33.95 46.69 -31.24
C PRO A 152 34.54 47.46 -32.45
N PRO A 153 33.91 47.40 -33.64
CA PRO A 153 34.02 48.50 -34.58
C PRO A 153 32.79 49.40 -34.49
N ALA A 154 33.05 50.64 -34.09
CA ALA A 154 32.17 51.77 -34.30
C ALA A 154 31.92 51.98 -35.80
N LEU A 155 30.68 52.23 -36.20
CA LEU A 155 30.38 53.14 -37.30
C LEU A 155 29.10 53.93 -37.00
N TYR A 156 29.33 55.20 -36.69
CA TYR A 156 28.38 56.30 -36.84
C TYR A 156 27.88 56.38 -38.29
N GLY A 157 26.63 56.80 -38.47
CA GLY A 157 26.10 57.24 -39.77
C GLY A 157 24.61 57.53 -39.74
N THR A 158 24.25 58.72 -39.29
CA THR A 158 22.91 59.34 -39.33
C THR A 158 22.53 59.85 -40.73
N ALA A 159 21.23 60.19 -40.89
CA ALA A 159 20.51 60.87 -42.00
C ALA A 159 19.65 59.92 -42.86
N ASP A 160 18.32 59.89 -42.75
CA ASP A 160 17.27 60.89 -43.04
C ASP A 160 16.91 60.99 -44.55
N VAL A 161 15.59 61.15 -44.80
CA VAL A 161 14.92 61.76 -45.98
C VAL A 161 14.36 60.84 -47.12
N ARG A 162 13.01 60.74 -47.11
CA ARG A 162 12.00 60.83 -48.20
C ARG A 162 11.78 59.72 -49.27
N HIS A 163 10.53 59.25 -49.29
CA HIS A 163 9.50 59.40 -50.37
C HIS A 163 9.95 59.30 -51.85
N ALA A 164 9.46 58.28 -52.58
CA ALA A 164 8.79 58.41 -53.90
C ALA A 164 8.27 57.05 -54.42
N ALA A 165 7.14 57.11 -55.12
CA ALA A 165 6.39 56.02 -55.75
C ALA A 165 6.90 55.67 -57.16
N ALA A 166 6.50 54.50 -57.68
CA ALA A 166 6.13 54.16 -59.07
C ALA A 166 6.25 52.62 -59.25
N GLU A 167 5.14 51.87 -59.35
CA GLU A 167 4.41 51.51 -60.58
C GLU A 167 5.05 50.44 -61.49
N GLY A 168 4.49 49.21 -61.39
CA GLY A 168 4.12 48.31 -62.50
C GLY A 168 5.19 47.46 -63.23
N PRO A 169 4.78 46.53 -64.12
CA PRO A 169 3.60 45.64 -64.16
C PRO A 169 4.05 44.14 -64.20
N GLY A 170 3.25 43.12 -63.90
CA GLY A 170 1.98 42.72 -64.52
C GLY A 170 2.22 41.75 -65.69
N LEU A 171 2.16 40.44 -65.42
CA LEU A 171 1.46 39.38 -66.17
C LEU A 171 1.59 38.04 -65.45
#